data_AF-R1GH09-F1
#
_entry.id   AF-R1GH09-F1
#
_cell.length_a   1.000
_cell.length_b   1.000
_cell.length_c   1.000
_cell.angle_alpha   90.00
_cell.angle_beta   90.00
_cell.angle_gamma   90.00
#
_symmetry.space_group_name_H-M   'P 1'
#
loop_
_entity.id
_entity.type
_entity.pdbx_description
1 polymer ?
#
loop_
_entity_poly.entity_id
_entity_poly.type
_entity_poly.pdbx_seq_one_letter_code
_entity_poly.pdbx_strand_id
1 'polypeptide(L)'
;MTVTFAQSRVNQELAKEGVVPYPRFWASSWPLGSPSAGLFLHYIPSFVVIVAVPFGDAYSFILDVEGYPGSVMNFFVVVGFFWLRRAAPDLPRPFRCWWPVAAFYLAAQVFLLVAPFLRPPGGKGDTSLPYWLYPIVGIVILLGGVVYWAVWWKFLPWYRKYTLVPEHERLSDGTRVVVYKKLRKE
;
A
#
# COMPACT_ATOMS: atom_id res chain seq x y z
N MET A 1 -11.28 7.62 -13.76
CA MET A 1 -10.35 7.16 -14.83
C MET A 1 -8.89 7.44 -14.52
N THR A 2 -8.52 8.63 -14.04
CA THR A 2 -7.13 8.98 -13.68
C THR A 2 -6.54 8.11 -12.57
N VAL A 3 -7.26 7.93 -11.46
CA VAL A 3 -6.83 7.10 -10.32
C VAL A 3 -6.60 5.65 -10.76
N THR A 4 -7.57 5.07 -11.47
CA THR A 4 -7.49 3.70 -11.99
C THR A 4 -6.25 3.47 -12.85
N PHE A 5 -5.94 4.42 -13.76
CA PHE A 5 -4.73 4.35 -14.58
C PHE A 5 -3.47 4.43 -13.73
N ALA A 6 -3.35 5.45 -12.86
CA ALA A 6 -2.19 5.63 -12.00
C ALA A 6 -1.94 4.41 -11.10
N GLN A 7 -2.97 3.93 -10.40
CA GLN A 7 -2.86 2.82 -9.47
C GLN A 7 -2.53 1.50 -10.17
N SER A 8 -3.07 1.27 -11.38
CA SER A 8 -2.69 0.09 -12.17
C SER A 8 -1.19 0.06 -12.51
N ARG A 9 -0.59 1.23 -12.77
CA ARG A 9 0.85 1.37 -13.02
C ARG A 9 1.66 1.19 -11.74
N VAL A 10 1.25 1.78 -10.62
CA VAL A 10 1.91 1.57 -9.32
C VAL A 10 1.93 0.09 -8.96
N ASN A 11 0.79 -0.61 -9.10
CA ASN A 11 0.70 -2.04 -8.87
C ASN A 11 1.63 -2.85 -9.80
N GLN A 12 1.72 -2.45 -11.07
CA GLN A 12 2.62 -3.08 -12.03
C GLN A 12 4.09 -2.90 -11.62
N GLU A 13 4.51 -1.71 -11.19
CA GLU A 13 5.89 -1.45 -10.74
C GLU A 13 6.22 -2.20 -9.44
N LEU A 14 5.29 -2.24 -8.47
CA LEU A 14 5.45 -3.05 -7.27
C LEU A 14 5.58 -4.55 -7.60
N ALA A 15 4.85 -5.01 -8.62
CA ALA A 15 5.00 -6.37 -9.11
C ALA A 15 6.34 -6.63 -9.79
N LYS A 16 6.91 -5.65 -10.50
CA LYS A 16 8.27 -5.76 -11.07
C LYS A 16 9.33 -5.90 -9.98
N GLU A 17 9.13 -5.31 -8.82
CA GLU A 17 10.01 -5.48 -7.65
C GLU A 17 9.80 -6.81 -6.89
N GLY A 18 8.87 -7.65 -7.34
CA GLY A 18 8.62 -8.96 -6.75
C GLY A 18 7.88 -8.92 -5.41
N VAL A 19 7.16 -7.82 -5.12
CA VAL A 19 6.41 -7.64 -3.87
C VAL A 19 5.22 -8.59 -3.77
N VAL A 20 4.53 -8.84 -4.89
CA VAL A 20 3.37 -9.71 -4.99
C VAL A 20 3.76 -11.12 -5.50
N PRO A 21 3.01 -12.18 -5.13
CA PRO A 21 3.31 -13.52 -5.61
C PRO A 21 3.06 -13.61 -7.11
N TYR A 22 3.84 -14.45 -7.80
CA TYR A 22 3.79 -14.60 -9.26
C TYR A 22 4.00 -13.26 -10.02
N PRO A 23 5.12 -12.56 -9.76
CA PRO A 23 5.34 -11.20 -10.27
C PRO A 23 5.28 -11.11 -11.80
N ARG A 24 5.63 -12.19 -12.51
CA ARG A 24 5.52 -12.28 -13.98
C ARG A 24 4.13 -11.94 -14.52
N PHE A 25 3.08 -12.41 -13.86
CA PHE A 25 1.71 -12.17 -14.30
C PHE A 25 1.30 -10.71 -14.02
N TRP A 26 1.52 -10.24 -12.78
CA TRP A 26 1.10 -8.91 -12.34
C TRP A 26 1.92 -7.77 -12.96
N ALA A 27 3.19 -8.02 -13.28
CA ALA A 27 4.07 -7.06 -13.95
C ALA A 27 3.84 -6.98 -15.47
N SER A 28 3.03 -7.88 -16.04
CA SER A 28 2.86 -7.99 -17.50
C SER A 28 2.22 -6.75 -18.12
N SER A 29 2.58 -6.48 -19.37
CA SER A 29 2.01 -5.42 -20.21
C SER A 29 1.00 -5.94 -21.25
N TRP A 30 0.57 -7.19 -21.11
CA TRP A 30 -0.39 -7.84 -22.01
C TRP A 30 -1.78 -7.19 -21.86
N PRO A 31 -2.65 -7.15 -22.90
CA PRO A 31 -2.44 -7.59 -24.28
C PRO A 31 -1.83 -6.52 -25.21
N LEU A 32 -2.03 -5.23 -24.93
CA LEU A 32 -1.72 -4.13 -25.86
C LEU A 32 -0.74 -3.11 -25.27
N GLY A 33 0.22 -3.54 -24.45
CA GLY A 33 1.16 -2.66 -23.76
C GLY A 33 0.56 -1.94 -22.53
N SER A 34 -0.62 -2.37 -22.09
CA SER A 34 -1.35 -1.80 -20.95
C SER A 34 -1.13 -2.62 -19.67
N PRO A 35 -1.17 -2.00 -18.47
CA PRO A 35 -1.03 -2.70 -17.19
C PRO A 35 -2.32 -3.46 -16.82
N SER A 36 -2.84 -4.31 -17.70
CA SER A 36 -4.16 -4.95 -17.50
C SER A 36 -4.20 -5.85 -16.26
N ALA A 37 -3.12 -6.58 -15.98
CA ALA A 37 -3.00 -7.38 -14.77
C ALA A 37 -2.92 -6.50 -13.51
N GLY A 38 -2.17 -5.38 -13.56
CA GLY A 38 -2.13 -4.39 -12.48
C GLY A 38 -3.46 -3.69 -12.25
N LEU A 39 -4.24 -3.46 -13.31
CA LEU A 39 -5.62 -2.96 -13.26
C LEU A 39 -6.55 -3.98 -12.61
N PHE A 40 -6.44 -5.26 -12.99
CA PHE A 40 -7.21 -6.33 -12.36
C PHE A 40 -6.89 -6.43 -10.87
N LEU A 41 -5.62 -6.29 -10.47
CA LEU A 41 -5.23 -6.26 -9.06
C LEU A 41 -5.87 -5.09 -8.31
N HIS A 42 -5.93 -3.90 -8.92
CA HIS A 42 -6.59 -2.73 -8.35
C HIS A 42 -8.11 -2.88 -8.27
N TYR A 43 -8.72 -3.62 -9.20
CA TYR A 43 -10.16 -3.84 -9.26
C TYR A 43 -10.67 -4.75 -8.13
N ILE A 44 -9.90 -5.76 -7.71
CA ILE A 44 -10.33 -6.76 -6.74
C ILE A 44 -10.86 -6.13 -5.43
N PRO A 45 -10.11 -5.25 -4.72
CA PRO A 45 -10.61 -4.64 -3.49
C PRO A 45 -11.90 -3.84 -3.70
N SER A 46 -11.95 -3.04 -4.78
CA SER A 46 -13.14 -2.23 -5.10
C SER A 46 -14.36 -3.11 -5.36
N PHE A 47 -14.19 -4.20 -6.11
CA PHE A 47 -15.27 -5.16 -6.35
C PHE A 47 -15.79 -5.79 -5.06
N VAL A 48 -14.88 -6.23 -4.18
CA VAL A 48 -15.24 -6.81 -2.88
C VAL A 48 -16.07 -5.82 -2.06
N VAL A 49 -15.67 -4.56 -1.98
CA VAL A 49 -16.38 -3.54 -1.20
C VAL A 49 -17.74 -3.21 -1.82
N ILE A 50 -17.84 -3.07 -3.14
CA ILE A 50 -19.10 -2.80 -3.85
C ILE A 50 -20.12 -3.92 -3.60
N VAL A 51 -19.67 -5.17 -3.53
CA VAL A 51 -20.55 -6.31 -3.26
C VAL A 51 -20.90 -6.44 -1.77
N ALA A 52 -19.96 -6.13 -0.88
CA ALA A 52 -20.13 -6.31 0.56
C ALA A 52 -20.87 -5.17 1.26
N VAL A 53 -20.79 -3.94 0.74
CA VAL A 53 -21.35 -2.74 1.38
C VAL A 53 -22.72 -2.39 0.79
N PRO A 54 -23.71 -2.01 1.62
CA PRO A 54 -25.02 -1.60 1.15
C PRO A 54 -24.98 -0.47 0.10
N PHE A 55 -25.93 -0.53 -0.82
CA PHE A 55 -26.10 0.51 -1.84
C PHE A 55 -26.39 1.86 -1.18
N GLY A 56 -25.66 2.90 -1.59
CA GLY A 56 -25.72 4.24 -0.99
C GLY A 56 -24.51 4.57 -0.11
N ASP A 57 -23.95 3.59 0.60
CA ASP A 57 -22.79 3.79 1.48
C ASP A 57 -21.45 3.42 0.81
N ALA A 58 -21.48 2.57 -0.21
CA ALA A 58 -20.28 2.00 -0.83
C ALA A 58 -19.28 3.05 -1.33
N TYR A 59 -19.75 4.17 -1.89
CA TYR A 59 -18.87 5.23 -2.38
C TYR A 59 -18.07 5.87 -1.24
N SER A 60 -18.76 6.39 -0.22
CA SER A 60 -18.11 7.02 0.94
C SER A 60 -17.22 6.04 1.69
N PHE A 61 -17.70 4.81 1.88
CA PHE A 61 -16.91 3.78 2.56
C PHE A 61 -15.62 3.41 1.81
N ILE A 62 -15.63 3.37 0.47
CA ILE A 62 -14.40 3.16 -0.33
C ILE A 62 -13.42 4.31 -0.12
N LEU A 63 -13.89 5.55 -0.15
CA LEU A 63 -13.04 6.72 0.06
C LEU A 63 -12.41 6.71 1.46
N ASP A 64 -13.18 6.36 2.46
CA ASP A 64 -12.72 6.26 3.85
C ASP A 64 -11.67 5.16 4.03
N VAL A 65 -11.91 3.97 3.48
CA VAL A 65 -10.98 2.84 3.53
C VAL A 65 -9.71 3.08 2.69
N GLU A 66 -9.77 3.91 1.64
CA GLU A 66 -8.57 4.35 0.91
C GLU A 66 -7.80 5.43 1.69
N GLY A 67 -8.53 6.40 2.26
CA GLY A 67 -7.97 7.56 2.93
C GLY A 67 -7.26 7.23 4.24
N TYR A 68 -7.79 6.31 5.03
CA TYR A 68 -7.21 5.98 6.34
C TYR A 68 -5.83 5.32 6.24
N PRO A 69 -5.61 4.22 5.47
CA PRO A 69 -4.29 3.67 5.24
C PRO A 69 -3.33 4.68 4.58
N GLY A 70 -3.83 5.53 3.68
CA GLY A 70 -3.06 6.63 3.10
C GLY A 70 -2.53 7.60 4.16
N SER A 71 -3.36 7.96 5.13
CA SER A 71 -2.97 8.81 6.27
C SER A 71 -1.92 8.14 7.15
N VAL A 72 -2.04 6.83 7.40
CA VAL A 72 -1.02 6.06 8.13
C VAL A 72 0.31 6.06 7.38
N MET A 73 0.31 5.86 6.05
CA MET A 73 1.55 5.91 5.26
C MET A 73 2.18 7.29 5.28
N ASN A 74 1.38 8.34 5.10
CA ASN A 74 1.84 9.72 5.16
C ASN A 74 2.42 10.10 6.53
N PHE A 75 1.82 9.60 7.62
CA PHE A 75 2.38 9.72 8.97
C PHE A 75 3.79 9.10 9.05
N PHE A 76 3.98 7.87 8.56
CA PHE A 76 5.30 7.24 8.54
C PHE A 76 6.30 7.97 7.63
N VAL A 77 5.85 8.51 6.50
CA VAL A 77 6.69 9.32 5.60
C VAL A 77 7.21 10.57 6.30
N VAL A 78 6.37 11.33 7.01
CA VAL A 78 6.81 12.55 7.70
C VAL A 78 7.66 12.24 8.94
N VAL A 79 7.38 11.15 9.66
CA VAL A 79 8.26 10.65 10.72
C VAL A 79 9.62 10.25 10.15
N GLY A 80 9.64 9.51 9.04
CA GLY A 80 10.84 9.14 8.31
C GLY A 80 11.63 10.35 7.82
N PHE A 81 10.96 11.42 7.41
CA PHE A 81 11.60 12.70 7.07
C PHE A 81 12.34 13.32 8.27
N PHE A 82 11.72 13.37 9.45
CA PHE A 82 12.39 13.88 10.66
C PHE A 82 13.54 12.97 11.11
N TRP A 83 13.36 11.66 10.99
CA TRP A 83 14.42 10.70 11.28
C TRP A 83 15.61 10.88 10.31
N LEU A 84 15.36 10.97 9.01
CA LEU A 84 16.40 11.17 7.99
C LEU A 84 17.21 12.44 8.21
N ARG A 85 16.62 13.50 8.79
CA ARG A 85 17.36 14.71 9.17
C ARG A 85 18.37 14.47 10.29
N ARG A 86 18.05 13.59 11.24
CA ARG A 86 18.94 13.25 12.36
C ARG A 86 19.96 12.18 11.98
N ALA A 87 19.54 11.18 11.21
CA ALA A 87 20.38 10.04 10.85
C ALA A 87 21.41 10.36 9.75
N ALA A 88 21.09 11.28 8.84
CA ALA A 88 21.96 11.67 7.73
C ALA A 88 22.00 13.20 7.56
N PRO A 89 22.63 13.94 8.49
CA PRO A 89 22.67 15.40 8.44
C PRO A 89 23.44 15.93 7.21
N ASP A 90 24.50 15.24 6.80
CA ASP A 90 25.42 15.68 5.74
C ASP A 90 24.97 15.32 4.31
N LEU A 91 23.81 14.68 4.17
CA LEU A 91 23.29 14.29 2.86
C LEU A 91 23.02 15.55 2.00
N PRO A 92 23.50 15.62 0.74
CA PRO A 92 23.20 16.75 -0.14
C PRO A 92 21.69 16.77 -0.43
N ARG A 93 21.03 17.86 -0.04
CA ARG A 93 19.57 18.06 -0.19
C ARG A 93 19.33 19.22 -1.16
N PRO A 94 19.01 18.94 -2.44
CA PRO A 94 18.68 19.97 -3.43
C PRO A 94 17.47 20.81 -3.01
N PHE A 95 16.52 20.20 -2.29
CA PHE A 95 15.37 20.86 -1.71
C PHE A 95 15.34 20.68 -0.19
N ARG A 96 15.13 21.78 0.55
CA ARG A 96 15.04 21.79 2.01
C ARG A 96 13.68 22.29 2.45
N CYS A 97 12.81 21.37 2.83
CA CYS A 97 11.52 21.71 3.45
C CYS A 97 11.73 22.45 4.79
N TRP A 98 10.87 23.40 5.12
CA TRP A 98 10.92 24.09 6.41
C TRP A 98 10.43 23.19 7.54
N TRP A 99 11.15 23.16 8.65
CA TRP A 99 10.81 22.31 9.80
C TRP A 99 9.39 22.58 10.35
N PRO A 100 8.92 23.84 10.48
CA PRO A 100 7.56 24.12 10.96
C PRO A 100 6.47 23.55 10.05
N VAL A 101 6.66 23.60 8.72
CA VAL A 101 5.69 23.07 7.74
C VAL A 101 5.57 21.56 7.87
N ALA A 102 6.70 20.85 7.99
CA ALA A 102 6.69 19.42 8.23
C ALA A 102 6.08 19.05 9.60
N ALA A 103 6.30 19.88 10.63
CA ALA A 103 5.73 19.65 11.95
C ALA A 103 4.20 19.84 11.94
N PHE A 104 3.70 20.86 11.23
CA PHE A 104 2.28 21.05 10.99
C PHE A 104 1.67 19.88 10.21
N TYR A 105 2.35 19.40 9.15
CA TYR A 105 1.89 18.24 8.40
C TYR A 105 1.83 16.98 9.27
N LEU A 106 2.82 16.74 10.13
CA LEU A 106 2.79 15.66 11.12
C LEU A 106 1.59 15.78 12.07
N ALA A 107 1.31 16.98 12.59
CA ALA A 107 0.15 17.23 13.43
C ALA A 107 -1.17 16.94 12.69
N ALA A 108 -1.26 17.32 11.41
CA ALA A 108 -2.42 17.01 10.56
C ALA A 108 -2.59 15.51 10.34
N GLN A 109 -1.52 14.76 10.09
CA GLN A 109 -1.59 13.30 9.96
C GLN A 109 -2.01 12.64 11.28
N VAL A 110 -1.48 13.09 12.43
CA VAL A 110 -1.92 12.60 13.75
C VAL A 110 -3.40 12.87 13.97
N PHE A 111 -3.88 14.06 13.62
CA PHE A 111 -5.30 14.39 13.69
C PHE A 111 -6.15 13.44 12.85
N LEU A 112 -5.76 13.17 11.59
CA LEU A 112 -6.48 12.23 10.71
C LEU A 112 -6.49 10.79 11.21
N LEU A 113 -5.47 10.38 11.98
CA LEU A 113 -5.43 9.04 12.59
C LEU A 113 -6.35 8.92 13.81
N VAL A 114 -6.52 10.01 14.57
CA VAL A 114 -7.31 10.03 15.82
C VAL A 114 -8.77 10.37 15.57
N ALA A 115 -9.06 11.29 14.65
CA ALA A 115 -10.41 11.80 14.39
C ALA A 115 -11.45 10.70 14.13
N PRO A 116 -11.17 9.62 13.37
CA PRO A 116 -12.12 8.53 13.14
C PRO A 116 -12.57 7.78 14.41
N PHE A 117 -11.79 7.84 15.49
CA PHE A 117 -12.12 7.19 16.76
C PHE A 117 -12.87 8.10 17.73
N LEU A 118 -13.00 9.39 17.39
CA LEU A 118 -13.80 10.32 18.17
C LEU A 118 -15.26 10.18 17.79
N ARG A 119 -16.11 9.97 18.80
CA ARG A 119 -17.55 9.80 18.57
C ARG A 119 -18.14 11.06 17.92
N PRO A 120 -18.73 10.96 16.71
CA PRO A 120 -19.35 12.10 16.06
C PRO A 120 -20.63 12.53 16.81
N PRO A 121 -21.04 13.81 16.71
CA PRO A 121 -22.34 14.26 17.20
C PRO A 121 -23.47 13.40 16.61
N GLY A 122 -24.31 12.80 17.46
CA GLY A 122 -25.38 11.89 17.02
C GLY A 122 -24.93 10.45 16.72
N GLY A 123 -23.63 10.13 16.84
CA GLY A 123 -23.09 8.77 16.72
C GLY A 123 -23.17 8.15 15.33
N LYS A 124 -23.55 8.92 14.31
CA LYS A 124 -23.56 8.50 12.90
C LYS A 124 -22.44 9.22 12.15
N GLY A 125 -21.74 8.47 11.31
CA GLY A 125 -20.78 9.03 10.36
C GLY A 125 -21.47 9.55 9.10
N ASP A 126 -20.73 9.55 8.01
CA ASP A 126 -21.19 9.84 6.65
C ASP A 126 -21.86 8.64 5.96
N THR A 127 -21.72 7.44 6.53
CA THR A 127 -22.38 6.20 6.13
C THR A 127 -23.36 5.71 7.20
N SER A 128 -24.26 4.80 6.82
CA SER A 128 -25.13 4.12 7.80
C SER A 128 -24.37 3.10 8.67
N LEU A 129 -23.13 2.79 8.32
CA LEU A 129 -22.24 1.89 9.02
C LEU A 129 -21.67 2.52 10.31
N PRO A 130 -21.14 1.71 11.26
CA PRO A 130 -20.46 2.24 12.42
C PRO A 130 -19.28 3.12 12.00
N TYR A 131 -19.19 4.34 12.54
CA TYR A 131 -18.14 5.32 12.17
C TYR A 131 -16.70 4.81 12.36
N TRP A 132 -16.50 3.86 13.29
CA TRP A 132 -15.20 3.24 13.57
C TRP A 132 -14.90 2.04 12.67
N LEU A 133 -15.80 1.64 11.77
CA LEU A 133 -15.62 0.45 10.94
C LEU A 133 -14.48 0.64 9.92
N TYR A 134 -14.51 1.74 9.15
CA TYR A 134 -13.51 1.98 8.12
C TYR A 134 -12.06 2.11 8.67
N PRO A 135 -11.76 2.79 9.81
CA PRO A 135 -10.40 2.86 10.30
C PRO A 135 -9.93 1.48 10.78
N ILE A 136 -10.81 0.67 11.38
CA ILE A 136 -10.49 -0.71 11.77
C ILE A 136 -10.19 -1.57 10.54
N VAL A 137 -11.02 -1.49 9.50
CA VAL A 137 -10.77 -2.20 8.22
C VAL A 137 -9.42 -1.77 7.63
N GLY A 138 -9.12 -0.47 7.61
CA GLY A 138 -7.84 0.06 7.17
C GLY A 138 -6.65 -0.51 7.95
N ILE A 139 -6.74 -0.56 9.29
CA ILE A 139 -5.71 -1.17 10.15
C ILE A 139 -5.55 -2.66 9.84
N VAL A 140 -6.65 -3.40 9.69
CA VAL A 140 -6.60 -4.83 9.35
C VAL A 140 -5.92 -5.06 8.00
N ILE A 141 -6.19 -4.23 6.99
CA ILE A 141 -5.53 -4.30 5.68
C ILE A 141 -4.01 -4.09 5.83
N LEU A 142 -3.60 -3.05 6.58
CA LEU A 142 -2.18 -2.77 6.82
C LEU A 142 -1.48 -3.89 7.58
N LEU A 143 -2.10 -4.39 8.66
CA LEU A 143 -1.59 -5.53 9.42
C LEU A 143 -1.53 -6.80 8.56
N GLY A 144 -2.52 -7.01 7.69
CA GLY A 144 -2.52 -8.08 6.70
C GLY A 144 -1.29 -8.03 5.78
N GLY A 145 -0.88 -6.83 5.35
CA GLY A 145 0.36 -6.64 4.60
C GLY A 145 1.62 -7.02 5.38
N VAL A 146 1.69 -6.65 6.67
CA VAL A 146 2.81 -7.02 7.55
C VAL A 146 2.85 -8.53 7.77
N VAL A 147 1.70 -9.16 8.01
CA VAL A 147 1.57 -10.62 8.17
C VAL A 147 1.98 -11.33 6.88
N TYR A 148 1.49 -10.87 5.72
CA TYR A 148 1.90 -11.40 4.43
C TYR A 148 3.43 -11.34 4.26
N TRP A 149 4.04 -10.20 4.55
CA TRP A 149 5.49 -10.05 4.48
C TRP A 149 6.20 -11.02 5.43
N ALA A 150 5.79 -11.08 6.70
CA ALA A 150 6.40 -11.94 7.69
C ALA A 150 6.30 -13.43 7.30
N VAL A 151 5.12 -13.86 6.81
CA VAL A 151 4.91 -15.23 6.36
C VAL A 151 5.78 -15.55 5.15
N TRP A 152 5.77 -14.70 4.12
CA TRP A 152 6.43 -14.98 2.85
C TRP A 152 7.95 -14.87 2.91
N TRP A 153 8.47 -13.89 3.65
CA TRP A 153 9.89 -13.53 3.66
C TRP A 153 10.66 -14.04 4.87
N LYS A 154 10.01 -14.29 6.01
CA LYS A 154 10.66 -14.80 7.22
C LYS A 154 10.28 -16.24 7.51
N PHE A 155 8.98 -16.51 7.64
CA PHE A 155 8.50 -17.83 8.08
C PHE A 155 8.70 -18.93 7.04
N LEU A 156 8.25 -18.74 5.80
CA LEU A 156 8.30 -19.76 4.76
C LEU A 156 9.75 -20.15 4.37
N PRO A 157 10.70 -19.21 4.21
CA PRO A 157 12.11 -19.52 3.97
C PRO A 157 12.76 -20.24 5.16
N TRP A 158 12.41 -19.87 6.40
CA TRP A 158 12.90 -20.53 7.60
C TRP A 158 12.37 -21.97 7.72
N TYR A 159 11.06 -22.15 7.63
CA TYR A 159 10.40 -23.46 7.77
C TYR A 159 10.84 -24.46 6.69
N ARG A 160 10.95 -24.01 5.44
CA ARG A 160 11.36 -24.86 4.31
C ARG A 160 12.86 -24.81 4.00
N LYS A 161 13.67 -24.21 4.88
CA LYS A 161 15.14 -24.11 4.77
C LYS A 161 15.61 -23.66 3.39
N TYR A 162 15.04 -22.58 2.86
CA TYR A 162 15.49 -21.97 1.61
C TYR A 162 15.84 -20.49 1.81
N THR A 163 16.65 -19.94 0.92
CA THR A 163 16.88 -18.50 0.77
C THR A 163 16.17 -17.99 -0.47
N LEU A 164 15.63 -16.77 -0.39
CA LEU A 164 15.09 -16.05 -1.53
C LEU A 164 16.22 -15.23 -2.12
N VAL A 165 16.67 -15.58 -3.33
CA VAL A 165 17.66 -14.79 -4.06
C VAL A 165 16.94 -14.02 -5.17
N PRO A 166 17.08 -12.68 -5.21
CA PRO A 166 16.52 -11.88 -6.29
C PRO A 166 17.25 -12.21 -7.60
N GLU A 167 16.50 -12.58 -8.63
CA GLU A 167 17.02 -12.74 -9.98
C GLU A 167 16.28 -11.79 -10.92
N HIS A 168 17.04 -11.03 -11.70
CA HIS A 168 16.48 -10.10 -12.66
C HIS A 168 16.20 -10.84 -13.96
N GLU A 169 14.93 -11.10 -14.22
CA GLU A 169 14.47 -11.67 -15.48
C GLU A 169 13.96 -10.57 -16.42
N ARG A 170 14.06 -10.81 -17.73
CA ARG A 170 13.39 -9.98 -18.74
C ARG A 170 12.17 -10.73 -19.26
N LEU A 171 11.02 -10.08 -19.23
CA LEU A 171 9.81 -10.54 -19.88
C LEU A 171 9.94 -10.40 -21.41
N SER A 172 9.02 -11.03 -22.16
CA SER A 172 9.01 -11.04 -23.63
C SER A 172 8.87 -9.66 -24.26
N ASP A 173 8.37 -8.68 -23.50
CA ASP A 173 8.22 -7.27 -23.88
C ASP A 173 9.46 -6.41 -23.51
N GLY A 174 10.51 -7.01 -22.94
CA GLY A 174 11.71 -6.32 -22.49
C GLY A 174 11.63 -5.74 -21.06
N THR A 175 10.48 -5.88 -20.38
CA THR A 175 10.30 -5.43 -19.00
C THR A 175 11.20 -6.21 -18.04
N ARG A 176 11.94 -5.50 -17.17
CA ARG A 176 12.73 -6.12 -16.09
C ARG A 176 11.84 -6.44 -14.90
N VAL A 177 11.92 -7.67 -14.42
CA VAL A 177 11.17 -8.16 -13.25
C VAL A 177 12.14 -8.87 -12.30
N VAL A 178 12.02 -8.60 -11.01
CA VAL A 178 12.70 -9.31 -9.94
C VAL A 178 11.87 -10.53 -9.58
N VAL A 179 12.42 -11.71 -9.84
CA VAL A 179 11.82 -12.99 -9.47
C VAL A 179 12.68 -13.62 -8.39
N TYR A 180 12.09 -13.95 -7.25
CA TYR A 180 12.81 -14.59 -6.16
C TYR A 180 12.84 -16.10 -6.33
N LYS A 181 14.02 -16.65 -6.66
CA LYS A 181 14.23 -18.11 -6.71
C LYS A 181 14.53 -18.64 -5.30
N LYS A 182 13.99 -19.82 -5.02
CA LYS A 182 14.21 -20.53 -3.75
C LYS A 182 15.44 -21.41 -3.89
N LEU A 183 16.54 -21.03 -3.22
CA LEU A 183 17.73 -21.87 -3.12
C LEU A 183 17.69 -22.62 -1.79
N ARG A 184 17.85 -23.95 -1.83
CA ARG A 184 17.92 -24.76 -0.60
C ARG A 184 19.14 -24.31 0.20
N LYS A 185 18.96 -24.01 1.49
CA LYS A 185 20.11 -23.87 2.40
C LYS A 185 20.76 -25.23 2.52
N GLU A 186 22.03 -25.31 2.15
CA GLU A 186 22.90 -26.44 2.48
C GLU A 186 23.02 -26.61 4.00
#